data_AF-A0A1S2MAU3-F1
#
_entry.id   AF-A0A1S2MAU3-F1
#
_cell.length_a   1.000
_cell.length_b   1.000
_cell.length_c   1.000
_cell.angle_alpha   90.00
_cell.angle_beta   90.00
_cell.angle_gamma   90.00
#
_symmetry.space_group_name_H-M   'P 1'
#
loop_
_entity.id
_entity.type
_entity.pdbx_description
1 polymer ?
#
loop_
_entity_poly.entity_id
_entity_poly.type
_entity_poly.pdbx_seq_one_letter_code
_entity_poly.pdbx_strand_id
1 'polypeptide(L)'
;MSGINFGSELKKIRKSAGISSKVLSQKVNKAVTYVSQLERGLIKKPDFHTCLQILLELGFNENEAKKTLNYFDIKSSEQEKAELEGIIKQAESSYEEEILKYKTGFYSNKIEKISNKNEEVIAQLRKNLDLFVLHDLSRADKVLSNLISIFENEEKFDFFCSVFENNFSNLSQTEKANLVSMITNYVRKANTERILNLDE
;
A
#
# COMPACT_ATOMS: atom_id res chain seq x y z
N MET A 1 -4.35 13.03 -14.03
CA MET A 1 -5.09 11.91 -14.65
C MET A 1 -6.09 12.49 -15.64
N SER A 2 -6.02 12.09 -16.91
CA SER A 2 -6.96 12.48 -17.97
C SER A 2 -8.31 11.77 -17.76
N GLY A 3 -8.99 12.12 -16.66
CA GLY A 3 -10.29 11.56 -16.30
C GLY A 3 -11.37 12.18 -17.17
N ILE A 4 -12.22 11.35 -17.77
CA ILE A 4 -13.43 11.77 -18.46
C ILE A 4 -14.20 12.72 -17.54
N ASN A 5 -14.41 13.97 -17.96
CA ASN A 5 -15.12 14.97 -17.19
C ASN A 5 -16.63 14.82 -17.45
N PHE A 6 -17.45 14.84 -16.39
CA PHE A 6 -18.91 14.82 -16.48
C PHE A 6 -19.45 15.75 -17.58
N GLY A 7 -18.94 16.98 -17.65
CA GLY A 7 -19.37 17.95 -18.67
C GLY A 7 -19.15 17.47 -20.10
N SER A 8 -18.00 16.85 -20.36
CA SER A 8 -17.67 16.35 -21.68
C SER A 8 -18.54 15.15 -22.09
N GLU A 9 -18.89 14.31 -21.12
CA GLU A 9 -19.75 13.15 -21.34
C GLU A 9 -21.21 13.57 -21.52
N LEU A 10 -21.66 14.51 -20.70
CA LEU A 10 -22.98 15.14 -20.81
C LEU A 10 -23.18 15.75 -22.21
N LYS A 11 -22.16 16.40 -22.76
CA LYS A 11 -22.18 16.95 -24.12
C LYS A 11 -22.35 15.87 -25.19
N LYS A 12 -21.73 14.71 -25.03
CA LYS A 12 -21.88 13.57 -25.96
C LYS A 12 -23.29 13.02 -25.88
N ILE A 13 -23.78 12.74 -24.67
CA ILE A 13 -25.13 12.20 -24.40
C ILE A 13 -26.20 13.13 -24.98
N ARG A 14 -26.08 14.45 -24.74
CA ARG A 14 -27.01 15.43 -25.30
C ARG A 14 -27.01 15.41 -26.83
N LYS A 15 -25.84 15.33 -27.47
CA LYS A 15 -25.72 15.28 -28.92
C LYS A 15 -26.30 13.99 -29.50
N SER A 16 -26.09 12.84 -28.87
CA SER A 16 -26.68 11.57 -29.31
C SER A 16 -28.20 11.55 -29.14
N ALA A 17 -28.74 12.29 -28.16
CA ALA A 17 -30.18 12.49 -28.00
C ALA A 17 -30.78 13.52 -28.98
N GLY A 18 -29.97 14.20 -29.81
CA GLY A 18 -30.43 15.20 -30.77
C GLY A 18 -30.93 16.52 -30.15
N ILE A 19 -30.65 16.78 -28.87
CA ILE A 19 -31.17 17.95 -28.15
C ILE A 19 -30.18 19.12 -28.24
N SER A 20 -30.64 20.33 -28.60
CA SER A 20 -29.80 21.53 -28.57
C SER A 20 -29.59 22.04 -27.13
N SER A 21 -28.45 22.71 -26.85
CA SER A 21 -28.20 23.28 -25.51
C SER A 21 -29.26 24.28 -25.06
N LYS A 22 -29.93 24.97 -26.02
CA LYS A 22 -31.03 25.91 -25.75
C LYS A 22 -32.31 25.18 -25.33
N VAL A 23 -32.60 24.05 -25.95
CA VAL A 23 -33.76 23.21 -25.60
C VAL A 23 -33.55 22.55 -24.23
N LEU A 24 -32.33 22.02 -24.00
CA LEU A 24 -32.00 21.43 -22.70
C LEU A 24 -32.08 22.49 -21.58
N SER A 25 -31.57 23.70 -21.80
CA SER A 25 -31.60 24.76 -20.79
C SER A 25 -33.02 25.19 -20.43
N GLN A 26 -33.94 25.22 -21.41
CA GLN A 26 -35.36 25.52 -21.19
C GLN A 26 -36.04 24.43 -20.35
N LYS A 27 -35.78 23.16 -20.65
CA LYS A 27 -36.33 22.01 -19.93
C LYS A 27 -35.91 21.96 -18.46
N VAL A 28 -34.65 22.30 -18.17
CA VAL A 28 -34.11 22.29 -16.80
C VAL A 28 -34.20 23.63 -16.08
N ASN A 29 -34.87 24.62 -16.68
CA ASN A 29 -35.03 25.98 -16.15
C ASN A 29 -33.70 26.62 -15.70
N LYS A 30 -32.66 26.52 -16.54
CA LYS A 30 -31.35 27.17 -16.30
C LYS A 30 -30.96 28.03 -17.51
N ALA A 31 -30.03 28.94 -17.29
CA ALA A 31 -29.47 29.75 -18.38
C ALA A 31 -28.70 28.86 -19.38
N VAL A 32 -28.78 29.18 -20.68
CA VAL A 32 -28.01 28.51 -21.73
C VAL A 32 -26.50 28.55 -21.43
N THR A 33 -26.04 29.65 -20.83
CA THR A 33 -24.65 29.85 -20.40
C THR A 33 -24.22 28.84 -19.34
N TYR A 34 -25.12 28.50 -18.40
CA TYR A 34 -24.87 27.50 -17.36
C TYR A 34 -24.64 26.11 -17.96
N VAL A 35 -25.52 25.66 -18.87
CA VAL A 35 -25.37 24.36 -19.56
C VAL A 35 -24.08 24.32 -20.38
N SER A 36 -23.75 25.41 -21.07
CA SER A 36 -22.49 25.54 -21.83
C SER A 36 -21.25 25.52 -20.93
N GLN A 37 -21.30 26.12 -19.74
CA GLN A 37 -20.20 26.09 -18.77
C GLN A 37 -20.06 24.70 -18.13
N LEU A 38 -21.18 24.04 -17.83
CA LEU A 38 -21.22 22.67 -17.34
C LEU A 38 -20.60 21.71 -18.35
N GLU A 39 -21.02 21.76 -19.61
CA GLU A 39 -20.50 20.92 -20.70
C GLU A 39 -19.00 21.11 -20.97
N ARG A 40 -18.48 22.30 -20.67
CA ARG A 40 -17.05 22.62 -20.78
C ARG A 40 -16.25 22.28 -19.52
N GLY A 41 -16.89 21.81 -18.46
CA GLY A 41 -16.22 21.52 -17.19
C GLY A 41 -15.75 22.76 -16.43
N LEU A 42 -16.32 23.93 -16.72
CA LEU A 42 -15.96 25.19 -16.04
C LEU A 42 -16.58 25.31 -14.65
N ILE A 43 -17.56 24.46 -14.33
CA ILE A 43 -18.22 24.40 -13.03
C ILE A 43 -17.53 23.32 -12.19
N LYS A 44 -16.79 23.73 -11.16
CA LYS A 44 -16.01 22.81 -10.30
C LYS A 44 -16.87 21.94 -9.38
N LYS A 45 -18.01 22.47 -8.93
CA LYS A 45 -18.99 21.77 -8.08
C LYS A 45 -20.39 21.97 -8.65
N PRO A 46 -20.78 21.15 -9.64
CA PRO A 46 -22.11 21.27 -10.22
C PRO A 46 -23.16 20.77 -9.21
N ASP A 47 -24.32 21.42 -9.20
CA ASP A 47 -25.39 21.12 -8.25
C ASP A 47 -26.03 19.75 -8.57
N PHE A 48 -26.13 18.88 -7.56
CA PHE A 48 -26.63 17.52 -7.71
C PHE A 48 -28.05 17.47 -8.29
N HIS A 49 -28.95 18.31 -7.76
CA HIS A 49 -30.34 18.32 -8.19
C HIS A 49 -30.48 18.76 -9.65
N THR A 50 -29.73 19.80 -10.03
CA THR A 50 -29.68 20.29 -11.41
C THR A 50 -29.11 19.23 -12.36
N CYS A 51 -28.05 18.52 -11.96
CA CYS A 51 -27.46 17.47 -12.81
C CYS A 51 -28.37 16.24 -12.92
N LEU A 52 -29.07 15.88 -11.85
CA LEU A 52 -30.07 14.82 -11.86
C LEU A 52 -31.20 15.13 -12.84
N GLN A 53 -31.75 16.36 -12.77
CA GLN A 53 -32.80 16.81 -13.68
C GLN A 53 -32.35 16.79 -15.15
N ILE A 54 -31.11 17.20 -15.42
CA ILE A 54 -30.53 17.13 -16.76
C ILE A 54 -30.47 15.68 -17.28
N LEU A 55 -30.02 14.73 -16.47
CA LEU A 55 -29.92 13.33 -16.88
C LEU A 55 -31.29 12.69 -17.12
N LEU A 56 -32.28 13.01 -16.29
CA LEU A 56 -33.67 12.58 -16.48
C LEU A 56 -34.24 13.09 -17.81
N GLU A 57 -34.01 14.36 -18.14
CA GLU A 57 -34.43 14.96 -19.43
C GLU A 57 -33.72 14.37 -20.65
N LEU A 58 -32.55 13.75 -20.44
CA LEU A 58 -31.78 13.03 -21.46
C LEU A 58 -32.19 11.56 -21.58
N GLY A 59 -33.20 11.12 -20.82
CA GLY A 59 -33.79 9.78 -20.93
C GLY A 59 -33.23 8.75 -19.95
N PHE A 60 -32.39 9.15 -18.98
CA PHE A 60 -31.95 8.24 -17.92
C PHE A 60 -33.08 8.03 -16.92
N ASN A 61 -33.19 6.83 -16.36
CA ASN A 61 -34.03 6.65 -15.17
C ASN A 61 -33.32 7.19 -13.91
N GLU A 62 -34.08 7.39 -12.84
CA GLU A 62 -33.57 8.01 -11.61
C GLU A 62 -32.39 7.25 -10.99
N ASN A 63 -32.42 5.92 -11.04
CA ASN A 63 -31.35 5.08 -10.50
C ASN A 63 -30.07 5.17 -11.33
N GLU A 64 -30.17 5.14 -12.66
CA GLU A 64 -29.04 5.30 -13.58
C GLU A 64 -28.44 6.70 -13.48
N ALA A 65 -29.28 7.73 -13.37
CA ALA A 65 -28.84 9.10 -13.20
C ALA A 65 -28.04 9.26 -11.89
N LYS A 66 -28.57 8.77 -10.75
CA LYS A 66 -27.87 8.80 -9.47
C LYS A 66 -26.54 8.03 -9.51
N LYS A 67 -26.50 6.84 -10.13
CA LYS A 67 -25.24 6.08 -10.33
C LYS A 67 -24.23 6.86 -11.16
N THR A 68 -24.67 7.53 -12.22
CA THR A 68 -23.82 8.35 -13.08
C THR A 68 -23.26 9.55 -12.31
N LEU A 69 -24.08 10.24 -11.52
CA LEU A 69 -23.64 11.36 -10.70
C LEU A 69 -22.61 10.92 -9.65
N ASN A 70 -22.86 9.80 -8.96
CA ASN A 70 -21.91 9.23 -8.01
C ASN A 70 -20.58 8.86 -8.69
N TYR A 71 -20.60 8.31 -9.91
CA TYR A 71 -19.38 7.99 -10.67
C TYR A 71 -18.52 9.24 -10.96
N PHE A 72 -19.16 10.39 -11.16
CA PHE A 72 -18.48 11.67 -11.36
C PHE A 72 -18.28 12.48 -10.08
N ASP A 73 -18.46 11.88 -8.90
CA ASP A 73 -18.32 12.51 -7.59
C ASP A 73 -19.24 13.74 -7.38
N ILE A 74 -20.39 13.75 -8.06
CA ILE A 74 -21.45 14.74 -7.85
C ILE A 74 -22.42 14.16 -6.83
N LYS A 75 -22.33 14.62 -5.59
CA LYS A 75 -23.08 14.08 -4.45
C LYS A 75 -24.12 15.08 -3.94
N SER A 76 -25.18 14.57 -3.33
CA SER A 76 -26.10 15.39 -2.54
C SER A 76 -25.46 15.79 -1.21
N SER A 77 -25.96 16.85 -0.59
CA SER A 77 -25.51 17.29 0.74
C SER A 77 -25.76 16.23 1.82
N GLU A 78 -26.78 15.40 1.68
CA GLU A 78 -27.08 14.27 2.57
C GLU A 78 -26.05 13.15 2.43
N GLN A 79 -25.65 12.83 1.19
CA GLN A 79 -24.60 11.83 0.92
C GLN A 79 -23.25 12.30 1.46
N GLU A 80 -22.88 13.56 1.24
CA GLU A 80 -21.64 14.13 1.79
C GLU A 80 -21.62 14.05 3.33
N LYS A 81 -22.75 14.38 4.00
CA LYS A 81 -22.85 14.28 5.46
C LYS A 81 -22.72 12.83 5.94
N ALA A 82 -23.43 11.89 5.32
CA ALA A 82 -23.38 10.48 5.69
C ALA A 82 -21.97 9.88 5.51
N GLU A 83 -21.26 10.25 4.46
CA GLU A 83 -19.87 9.85 4.26
C GLU A 83 -18.94 10.45 5.32
N LEU A 84 -19.10 11.74 5.64
CA LEU A 84 -18.32 12.39 6.70
C LEU A 84 -18.58 11.75 8.07
N GLU A 85 -19.84 11.47 8.41
CA GLU A 85 -20.21 10.76 9.64
C GLU A 85 -19.60 9.36 9.68
N GLY A 86 -19.58 8.64 8.56
CA GLY A 86 -18.93 7.35 8.44
C GLY A 86 -17.42 7.42 8.69
N ILE A 87 -16.76 8.43 8.12
CA ILE A 87 -15.31 8.68 8.32
C ILE A 87 -15.02 9.01 9.78
N ILE A 88 -15.82 9.89 10.39
CA ILE A 88 -15.67 10.27 11.81
C ILE A 88 -15.83 9.04 12.70
N LYS A 89 -16.89 8.25 12.50
CA LYS A 89 -17.14 7.04 13.28
C LYS A 89 -16.00 6.01 13.17
N GLN A 90 -15.45 5.84 11.96
CA GLN A 90 -14.31 4.95 11.74
C GLN A 90 -13.06 5.46 12.46
N ALA A 91 -12.81 6.77 12.42
CA ALA A 91 -11.69 7.39 13.12
C ALA A 91 -11.84 7.26 14.65
N GLU A 92 -13.04 7.50 15.19
CA GLU A 92 -13.35 7.31 16.61
C GLU A 92 -13.12 5.86 17.05
N SER A 93 -13.63 4.89 16.29
CA SER A 93 -13.44 3.46 16.59
C SER A 93 -11.96 3.07 16.58
N SER A 94 -11.18 3.59 15.62
CA SER A 94 -9.74 3.34 15.53
C SER A 94 -8.99 3.95 16.73
N TYR A 95 -9.39 5.14 17.16
CA TYR A 95 -8.81 5.82 18.31
C TYR A 95 -9.12 5.10 19.63
N GLU A 96 -10.35 4.61 19.80
CA GLU A 96 -10.75 3.81 20.96
C GLU A 96 -9.95 2.50 21.07
N GLU A 97 -9.73 1.80 19.95
CA GLU A 97 -8.86 0.62 19.92
C GLU A 97 -7.42 0.93 20.35
N GLU A 98 -6.85 2.05 19.88
CA GLU A 98 -5.50 2.50 20.23
C GLU A 98 -5.37 2.75 21.73
N ILE A 99 -6.35 3.47 22.32
CA ILE A 99 -6.44 3.71 23.76
C ILE A 99 -6.54 2.39 24.52
N LEU A 100 -7.34 1.44 24.03
CA LEU A 100 -7.51 0.15 24.67
C LEU A 100 -6.20 -0.65 24.66
N LYS A 101 -5.45 -0.66 23.55
CA LYS A 101 -4.12 -1.29 23.47
C LYS A 101 -3.17 -0.69 24.50
N TYR A 102 -3.18 0.63 24.66
CA TYR A 102 -2.35 1.29 25.66
C TYR A 102 -2.77 0.91 27.09
N LYS A 103 -4.07 1.02 27.43
CA LYS A 103 -4.60 0.70 28.77
C LYS A 103 -4.41 -0.75 29.19
N THR A 104 -4.53 -1.68 28.24
CA THR A 104 -4.36 -3.12 28.49
C THR A 104 -2.91 -3.55 28.59
N GLY A 105 -1.95 -2.63 28.43
CA GLY A 105 -0.53 -2.95 28.40
C GLY A 105 -0.16 -3.84 27.21
N PHE A 106 -0.94 -3.85 26.12
CA PHE A 106 -0.69 -4.68 24.94
C PHE A 106 0.73 -4.49 24.41
N TYR A 107 1.19 -3.24 24.34
CA TYR A 107 2.54 -2.90 23.89
C TYR A 107 3.60 -3.39 24.88
N SER A 108 3.40 -3.18 26.18
CA SER A 108 4.30 -3.69 27.22
C SER A 108 4.43 -5.22 27.15
N ASN A 109 3.32 -5.93 27.04
CA ASN A 109 3.29 -7.39 26.90
C ASN A 109 3.96 -7.85 25.59
N LYS A 110 3.81 -7.11 24.49
CA LYS A 110 4.46 -7.42 23.21
C LYS A 110 5.97 -7.21 23.29
N ILE A 111 6.43 -6.13 23.93
CA ILE A 111 7.84 -5.84 24.19
C ILE A 111 8.44 -6.93 25.06
N GLU A 112 7.79 -7.27 26.17
CA GLU A 112 8.24 -8.33 27.08
C GLU A 112 8.36 -9.68 26.36
N LYS A 113 7.36 -10.06 25.54
CA LYS A 113 7.42 -11.28 24.73
C LYS A 113 8.59 -11.29 23.75
N ILE A 114 8.87 -10.17 23.09
CA ILE A 114 10.00 -10.06 22.16
C ILE A 114 11.32 -10.12 22.93
N SER A 115 11.41 -9.44 24.08
CA SER A 115 12.58 -9.46 24.95
C SER A 115 12.90 -10.87 25.44
N ASN A 116 11.88 -11.61 25.91
CA ASN A 116 12.07 -12.98 26.38
C ASN A 116 12.53 -13.91 25.24
N LYS A 117 12.02 -13.73 24.02
CA LYS A 117 12.51 -14.46 22.84
C LYS A 117 13.95 -14.10 22.50
N ASN A 118 14.32 -12.83 22.62
CA ASN A 118 15.69 -12.38 22.38
C ASN A 118 16.67 -13.06 23.35
N GLU A 119 16.33 -13.10 24.64
CA GLU A 119 17.14 -13.79 25.65
C GLU A 119 17.27 -15.29 25.36
N GLU A 120 16.20 -15.95 24.95
CA GLU A 120 16.24 -17.37 24.57
C GLU A 120 17.16 -17.62 23.37
N VAL A 121 17.07 -16.79 22.33
CA VAL A 121 17.92 -16.86 21.15
C VAL A 121 19.38 -16.63 21.51
N ILE A 122 19.68 -15.61 22.33
CA ILE A 122 21.04 -15.32 22.80
C ILE A 122 21.61 -16.51 23.57
N ALA A 123 20.83 -17.10 24.49
CA ALA A 123 21.27 -18.25 25.27
C ALA A 123 21.58 -19.46 24.38
N GLN A 124 20.74 -19.76 23.38
CA GLN A 124 20.96 -20.85 22.43
C GLN A 124 22.15 -20.59 21.51
N LEU A 125 22.27 -19.37 20.97
CA LEU A 125 23.40 -18.97 20.12
C LEU A 125 24.71 -19.10 20.88
N ARG A 126 24.79 -18.56 22.10
CA ARG A 126 25.99 -18.66 22.92
C ARG A 126 26.40 -20.10 23.15
N LYS A 127 25.47 -20.96 23.59
CA LYS A 127 25.74 -22.38 23.79
C LYS A 127 26.27 -23.06 22.52
N ASN A 128 25.65 -22.79 21.37
CA ASN A 128 26.05 -23.42 20.11
C ASN A 128 27.39 -22.90 19.59
N LEU A 129 27.69 -21.61 19.77
CA LEU A 129 28.97 -21.03 19.39
C LEU A 129 30.10 -21.54 20.29
N ASP A 130 29.87 -21.69 21.59
CA ASP A 130 30.84 -22.27 22.53
C ASP A 130 31.18 -23.72 22.13
N LEU A 131 30.17 -24.53 21.79
CA LEU A 131 30.37 -25.89 21.26
C LEU A 131 31.10 -25.88 19.91
N PHE A 132 30.79 -24.91 19.05
CA PHE A 132 31.41 -24.82 17.74
C PHE A 132 32.92 -24.51 17.85
N VAL A 133 33.29 -23.59 18.74
CA VAL A 133 34.71 -23.28 19.05
C VAL A 133 35.44 -24.50 19.61
N LEU A 134 34.78 -25.29 20.48
CA LEU A 134 35.36 -26.50 21.06
C LEU A 134 35.67 -27.57 20.00
N HIS A 135 34.79 -27.73 19.01
CA HIS A 135 34.85 -28.85 18.07
C HIS A 135 35.54 -28.52 16.73
N ASP A 136 35.52 -27.26 16.28
CA ASP A 136 36.10 -26.86 15.00
C ASP A 136 36.61 -25.42 15.04
N LEU A 137 37.74 -25.24 15.74
CA LEU A 137 38.33 -23.92 15.99
C LEU A 137 38.63 -23.13 14.70
N SER A 138 39.15 -23.79 13.66
CA SER A 138 39.55 -23.10 12.42
C SER A 138 38.34 -22.56 11.65
N ARG A 139 37.24 -23.32 11.61
CA ARG A 139 36.01 -22.85 10.97
C ARG A 139 35.29 -21.85 11.87
N ALA A 140 35.30 -22.05 13.19
CA ALA A 140 34.68 -21.15 14.14
C ALA A 140 35.29 -19.75 14.06
N ASP A 141 36.62 -19.63 14.04
CA ASP A 141 37.33 -18.35 13.89
C ASP A 141 36.82 -17.56 12.67
N LYS A 142 36.85 -18.19 11.48
CA LYS A 142 36.38 -17.57 10.23
C LYS A 142 34.91 -17.13 10.31
N VAL A 143 34.04 -17.99 10.83
CA VAL A 143 32.60 -17.70 10.89
C VAL A 143 32.31 -16.57 11.88
N LEU A 144 32.94 -16.59 13.06
CA LEU A 144 32.76 -15.56 14.08
C LEU A 144 33.28 -14.20 13.59
N SER A 145 34.46 -14.14 12.96
CA SER A 145 34.96 -12.89 12.37
C SER A 145 34.01 -12.33 11.31
N ASN A 146 33.44 -13.19 10.47
CA ASN A 146 32.46 -12.75 9.47
C ASN A 146 31.17 -12.22 10.11
N LEU A 147 30.66 -12.90 11.15
CA LEU A 147 29.47 -12.44 11.88
C LEU A 147 29.70 -11.08 12.55
N ILE A 148 30.85 -10.90 13.20
CA ILE A 148 31.23 -9.60 13.79
C ILE A 148 31.21 -8.51 12.71
N SER A 149 31.85 -8.74 11.57
CA SER A 149 31.89 -7.76 10.47
C SER A 149 30.51 -7.44 9.86
N ILE A 150 29.59 -8.41 9.87
CA ILE A 150 28.21 -8.22 9.42
C ILE A 150 27.42 -7.39 10.44
N PHE A 151 27.62 -7.61 11.74
CA PHE A 151 26.87 -6.95 12.81
C PHE A 151 27.38 -5.53 13.14
N GLU A 152 28.59 -5.17 12.74
CA GLU A 152 29.15 -3.82 12.92
C GLU A 152 28.56 -2.77 11.96
N ASN A 153 27.92 -3.19 10.85
CA ASN A 153 27.42 -2.29 9.82
C ASN A 153 25.92 -2.49 9.61
N GLU A 154 25.14 -1.40 9.73
CA GLU A 154 23.68 -1.42 9.65
C GLU A 154 23.16 -2.04 8.34
N GLU A 155 23.71 -1.65 7.19
CA GLU A 155 23.28 -2.19 5.88
C GLU A 155 23.58 -3.70 5.75
N LYS A 156 24.73 -4.15 6.26
CA LYS A 156 25.08 -5.58 6.28
C LYS A 156 24.21 -6.37 7.26
N PHE A 157 23.88 -5.77 8.40
CA PHE A 157 22.98 -6.36 9.38
C PHE A 157 21.55 -6.49 8.82
N ASP A 158 21.05 -5.48 8.11
CA ASP A 158 19.76 -5.54 7.42
C ASP A 158 19.75 -6.66 6.37
N PHE A 159 20.80 -6.77 5.57
CA PHE A 159 20.95 -7.90 4.64
C PHE A 159 20.91 -9.25 5.37
N PHE A 160 21.62 -9.38 6.49
CA PHE A 160 21.59 -10.59 7.31
C PHE A 160 20.16 -10.90 7.79
N CYS A 161 19.45 -9.91 8.32
CA CYS A 161 18.06 -10.06 8.73
C CYS A 161 17.17 -10.54 7.58
N SER A 162 17.26 -9.91 6.40
CA SER A 162 16.46 -10.29 5.22
C SER A 162 16.70 -11.73 4.77
N VAL A 163 17.93 -12.25 4.91
CA VAL A 163 18.20 -13.67 4.63
C VAL A 163 17.43 -14.57 5.60
N PHE A 164 17.44 -14.25 6.89
CA PHE A 164 16.85 -15.06 7.95
C PHE A 164 15.35 -14.80 8.23
N GLU A 165 14.71 -13.90 7.50
CA GLU A 165 13.24 -13.78 7.49
C GLU A 165 12.56 -15.08 7.00
N ASN A 166 13.25 -15.85 6.17
CA ASN A 166 12.75 -17.13 5.65
C ASN A 166 13.08 -18.28 6.59
N ASN A 167 12.10 -19.15 6.84
CA ASN A 167 12.30 -20.31 7.72
C ASN A 167 12.99 -21.47 6.97
N PHE A 168 14.30 -21.63 7.17
CA PHE A 168 15.09 -22.72 6.56
C PHE A 168 15.03 -24.06 7.30
N SER A 169 14.33 -24.16 8.45
CA SER A 169 14.35 -25.37 9.28
C SER A 169 13.77 -26.60 8.56
N ASN A 170 12.76 -26.38 7.71
CA ASN A 170 12.03 -27.43 7.01
C ASN A 170 12.70 -27.92 5.72
N LEU A 171 13.83 -27.32 5.31
CA LEU A 171 14.54 -27.77 4.12
C LEU A 171 15.16 -29.15 4.32
N SER A 172 15.01 -30.01 3.30
CA SER A 172 15.71 -31.28 3.18
C SER A 172 17.22 -31.09 3.09
N GLN A 173 17.98 -32.17 3.33
CA GLN A 173 19.45 -32.12 3.22
C GLN A 173 19.90 -31.76 1.80
N THR A 174 19.20 -32.26 0.78
CA THR A 174 19.46 -31.94 -0.63
C THR A 174 19.22 -30.47 -0.94
N GLU A 175 18.15 -29.89 -0.42
CA GLU A 175 17.85 -28.45 -0.61
C GLU A 175 18.88 -27.57 0.09
N LYS A 176 19.28 -27.92 1.33
CA LYS A 176 20.34 -27.23 2.06
C LYS A 176 21.66 -27.25 1.30
N ALA A 177 22.05 -28.41 0.76
CA ALA A 177 23.27 -28.55 -0.03
C ALA A 177 23.22 -27.70 -1.32
N ASN A 178 22.09 -27.71 -2.01
CA ASN A 178 21.89 -26.90 -3.22
C ASN A 178 21.99 -25.39 -2.92
N LEU A 179 21.36 -24.93 -1.84
CA LEU A 179 21.43 -23.53 -1.39
C LEU A 179 22.87 -23.12 -1.08
N VAL A 180 23.60 -23.92 -0.31
CA VAL A 180 25.00 -23.65 0.02
C VAL A 180 25.87 -23.59 -1.23
N SER A 181 25.67 -24.51 -2.18
CA SER A 181 26.40 -24.52 -3.46
C SER A 181 26.13 -23.25 -4.27
N MET A 182 24.86 -22.86 -4.40
CA MET A 182 24.46 -21.65 -5.11
C MET A 182 25.10 -20.39 -4.51
N ILE A 183 25.01 -20.22 -3.19
CA ILE A 183 25.59 -19.08 -2.48
C ILE A 183 27.12 -19.08 -2.64
N THR A 184 27.76 -20.24 -2.44
CA THR A 184 29.23 -20.35 -2.55
C THR A 184 29.72 -19.98 -3.94
N ASN A 185 29.06 -20.47 -4.99
CA ASN A 185 29.42 -20.16 -6.37
C ASN A 185 29.23 -18.67 -6.68
N TYR A 186 28.13 -18.08 -6.20
CA TYR A 186 27.88 -16.65 -6.36
C TYR A 186 28.97 -15.80 -5.68
N VAL A 187 29.28 -16.08 -4.41
CA VAL A 187 30.31 -15.32 -3.66
C VAL A 187 31.68 -15.46 -4.31
N ARG A 188 32.06 -16.67 -4.75
CA ARG A 188 33.32 -16.88 -5.47
C ARG A 188 33.41 -16.07 -6.76
N LYS A 189 32.34 -16.08 -7.56
CA LYS A 189 32.27 -15.30 -8.80
C LYS A 189 32.38 -13.81 -8.51
N ALA A 190 31.58 -13.28 -7.60
CA ALA A 190 31.59 -11.86 -7.24
C ALA A 190 32.94 -11.40 -6.69
N ASN A 191 33.62 -12.21 -5.89
CA ASN A 191 34.95 -11.88 -5.39
C ASN A 191 36.02 -11.92 -6.50
N THR A 192 35.91 -12.86 -7.44
CA THR A 192 36.83 -12.95 -8.59
C THR A 192 36.68 -11.73 -9.49
N GLU A 193 35.44 -11.33 -9.81
CA GLU A 193 35.16 -10.15 -10.62
C GLU A 193 35.63 -8.85 -9.94
N ARG A 194 35.47 -8.73 -8.62
CA ARG A 194 35.99 -7.58 -7.86
C ARG A 194 37.51 -7.49 -7.89
N ILE A 195 38.21 -8.62 -7.80
CA ILE A 195 39.68 -8.64 -7.88
C ILE A 195 40.14 -8.22 -9.28
N LEU A 196 39.52 -8.75 -10.33
CA LEU A 196 39.87 -8.41 -11.72
C LEU A 196 39.60 -6.95 -12.09
N ASN A 197 38.64 -6.29 -11.42
CA ASN A 197 38.29 -4.89 -11.66
C ASN A 197 39.00 -3.90 -10.70
N LEU A 198 39.88 -4.37 -9.82
CA LEU A 198 40.73 -3.52 -8.96
C LEU A 198 42.13 -3.26 -9.58
N ASP A 199 42.44 -3.94 -10.69
CA ASP A 199 43.70 -3.80 -11.45
C ASP A 199 43.56 -2.86 -12.69
N GLU A 200 42.44 -2.12 -12.81
CA GLU A 200 42.23 -0.99 -13.75
C GLU A 200 42.17 0.35 -13.01
#